data_AF-A0A3B8VCY3-F1
#
_entry.id   AF-A0A3B8VCY3-F1
#
_cell.length_a   1.000
_cell.length_b   1.000
_cell.length_c   1.000
_cell.angle_alpha   90.00
_cell.angle_beta   90.00
_cell.angle_gamma   90.00
#
_symmetry.space_group_name_H-M   'P 1'
#
loop_
_entity.id
_entity.type
_entity.pdbx_description
1 polymer ?
#
loop_
_entity_poly.entity_id
_entity_poly.type
_entity_poly.pdbx_seq_one_letter_code
_entity_poly.pdbx_strand_id
1 'polypeptide(L)'
;KYLTRLVANSEFTNVILDKRRSYNSVIPKAHYKFIFKSNFVNRNQEGEIEANPEREILLNILFAENPYPVLLEIPVDTEWIMQKNNPVMVSIPDINSILGDKLTAFAPNTTGIPYFVDQEKEILKQLFDIANLFDLMNDMSILKKSYLQIAPDEIVYRPERKIESVTQVLQDTIETALLIAKKDILKSEEDLKKFTEIKMGINQFRHFVFVGKFEILEAQVASAKAAFLAAIILKDFNGEIIKFNESIPLSDYLITNPDYNFLNKRLKFVAKGEALYYWNKTINLLTV
;
A
#
# COMPACT_ATOMS: atom_id res chain seq x y z
N LYS A 1 -26.28 4.94 -16.85
CA LYS A 1 -26.47 4.86 -18.33
C LYS A 1 -25.29 4.17 -19.02
N TYR A 2 -24.03 4.57 -18.79
CA TYR A 2 -22.85 3.90 -19.39
C TYR A 2 -22.69 2.44 -18.94
N LEU A 3 -22.65 2.18 -17.62
CA LEU A 3 -22.44 0.81 -17.11
C LEU A 3 -23.54 -0.18 -17.54
N THR A 4 -24.79 0.27 -17.61
CA THR A 4 -25.91 -0.55 -18.11
C THR A 4 -25.75 -0.95 -19.59
N ARG A 5 -25.17 -0.07 -20.42
CA ARG A 5 -24.85 -0.39 -21.82
C ARG A 5 -23.71 -1.40 -21.93
N LEU A 6 -22.76 -1.37 -20.99
CA LEU A 6 -21.67 -2.33 -20.94
C LEU A 6 -22.21 -3.74 -20.72
N VAL A 7 -23.12 -3.93 -19.75
CA VAL A 7 -23.80 -5.22 -19.52
C VAL A 7 -24.50 -5.72 -20.78
N ALA A 8 -25.23 -4.86 -21.49
CA ALA A 8 -25.95 -5.26 -22.71
C ALA A 8 -25.04 -5.72 -23.88
N ASN A 9 -23.75 -5.35 -23.87
CA ASN A 9 -22.81 -5.59 -24.96
C ASN A 9 -21.62 -6.46 -24.53
N SER A 10 -21.74 -7.23 -23.44
CA SER A 10 -20.64 -8.04 -22.89
C SER A 10 -21.16 -9.34 -22.26
N GLU A 11 -20.24 -10.13 -21.69
CA GLU A 11 -20.54 -11.37 -20.97
C GLU A 11 -21.06 -11.14 -19.52
N PHE A 12 -21.16 -9.88 -19.10
CA PHE A 12 -21.76 -9.56 -17.80
C PHE A 12 -23.28 -9.74 -17.86
N THR A 13 -23.86 -10.39 -16.86
CA THR A 13 -25.30 -10.61 -16.74
C THR A 13 -26.00 -9.48 -15.99
N ASN A 14 -25.29 -8.82 -15.08
CA ASN A 14 -25.85 -7.75 -14.25
C ASN A 14 -24.77 -6.78 -13.75
N VAL A 15 -25.19 -5.59 -13.35
CA VAL A 15 -24.38 -4.63 -12.59
C VAL A 15 -25.17 -4.12 -11.39
N ILE A 16 -24.62 -4.30 -10.20
CA ILE A 16 -25.28 -3.96 -8.93
C ILE A 16 -24.51 -2.81 -8.28
N LEU A 17 -25.20 -1.72 -7.94
CA LEU A 17 -24.65 -0.63 -7.14
C LEU A 17 -24.67 -1.02 -5.66
N ASP A 18 -23.53 -0.98 -4.98
CA ASP A 18 -23.46 -1.05 -3.52
C ASP A 18 -23.86 0.31 -2.93
N LYS A 19 -25.17 0.49 -2.73
CA LYS A 19 -25.74 1.73 -2.18
C LYS A 19 -25.19 2.09 -0.81
N ARG A 20 -24.79 1.10 -0.01
CA ARG A 20 -24.28 1.35 1.36
C ARG A 20 -22.91 2.03 1.31
N ARG A 21 -22.09 1.74 0.31
CA ARG A 21 -20.73 2.27 0.18
C ARG A 21 -20.60 3.44 -0.80
N SER A 22 -21.65 3.72 -1.58
CA SER A 22 -21.62 4.68 -2.69
C SER A 22 -22.39 5.95 -2.37
N TYR A 23 -21.89 7.09 -2.84
CA TYR A 23 -22.54 8.40 -2.70
C TYR A 23 -22.81 8.82 -1.25
N ASN A 24 -21.94 8.41 -0.32
CA ASN A 24 -22.02 8.82 1.08
C ASN A 24 -21.17 10.08 1.32
N SER A 25 -21.86 11.14 1.73
CA SER A 25 -21.41 12.46 2.22
C SER A 25 -20.05 12.98 1.73
N VAL A 26 -18.91 12.53 2.28
CA VAL A 26 -17.62 13.24 2.11
C VAL A 26 -16.82 12.78 0.89
N ILE A 27 -16.88 11.49 0.54
CA ILE A 27 -16.04 10.93 -0.53
C ILE A 27 -16.91 10.71 -1.76
N PRO A 28 -16.65 11.38 -2.90
CA PRO A 28 -17.44 11.25 -4.11
C PRO A 28 -17.10 9.93 -4.81
N LYS A 29 -17.58 8.80 -4.29
CA LYS A 29 -17.26 7.47 -4.81
C LYS A 29 -18.48 6.60 -5.06
N ALA A 30 -18.33 5.63 -5.95
CA ALA A 30 -19.30 4.56 -6.18
C ALA A 30 -18.63 3.20 -6.30
N HIS A 31 -19.31 2.18 -5.78
CA HIS A 31 -18.89 0.80 -5.79
C HIS A 31 -19.92 -0.04 -6.53
N TYR A 32 -19.47 -0.78 -7.54
CA TYR A 32 -20.31 -1.64 -8.37
C TYR A 32 -19.80 -3.08 -8.34
N LYS A 33 -20.73 -4.02 -8.46
CA LYS A 33 -20.47 -5.45 -8.68
C LYS A 33 -20.94 -5.80 -10.08
N PHE A 34 -20.03 -6.22 -10.93
CA PHE A 34 -20.32 -6.78 -12.24
C PHE A 34 -20.44 -8.29 -12.13
N ILE A 35 -21.62 -8.81 -12.43
CA ILE A 35 -21.95 -10.23 -12.29
C ILE A 35 -21.75 -10.91 -13.64
N PHE A 36 -21.12 -12.08 -13.65
CA PHE A 36 -20.92 -12.90 -14.84
C PHE A 36 -20.97 -14.40 -14.51
N LYS A 37 -21.15 -15.22 -15.54
CA LYS A 37 -21.04 -16.69 -15.42
C LYS A 37 -19.64 -17.14 -15.76
N SER A 38 -18.95 -17.75 -14.80
CA SER A 38 -17.57 -18.19 -14.97
C SER A 38 -17.50 -19.55 -15.67
N ASN A 39 -16.64 -19.74 -16.67
CA ASN A 39 -16.42 -21.07 -17.25
C ASN A 39 -15.63 -22.03 -16.34
N PHE A 40 -15.07 -21.53 -15.24
CA PHE A 40 -14.45 -22.35 -14.20
C PHE A 40 -15.50 -22.88 -13.23
N VAL A 41 -15.61 -24.21 -13.16
CA VAL A 41 -16.45 -24.93 -12.21
C VAL A 41 -16.13 -24.54 -10.77
N ASN A 42 -17.13 -24.62 -9.90
CA ASN A 42 -16.96 -24.47 -8.46
C ASN A 42 -17.62 -25.64 -7.74
N ARG A 43 -17.34 -25.78 -6.44
CA ARG A 43 -18.11 -26.67 -5.57
C ARG A 43 -18.92 -25.84 -4.59
N ASN A 44 -20.21 -26.16 -4.45
CA ASN A 44 -21.04 -25.53 -3.43
C ASN A 44 -20.68 -26.07 -2.03
N GLN A 45 -21.36 -25.57 -1.00
CA GLN A 45 -21.09 -25.97 0.39
C GLN A 45 -21.42 -27.46 0.64
N GLU A 46 -22.33 -28.05 -0.15
CA GLU A 46 -22.64 -29.47 -0.16
C GLU A 46 -21.65 -30.33 -0.95
N GLY A 47 -20.66 -29.72 -1.62
CA GLY A 47 -19.61 -30.40 -2.38
C GLY A 47 -20.00 -30.79 -3.81
N GLU A 48 -21.18 -30.40 -4.28
CA GLU A 48 -21.68 -30.63 -5.64
C GLU A 48 -20.97 -29.72 -6.64
N ILE A 49 -20.74 -30.23 -7.85
CA ILE A 49 -20.08 -29.47 -8.92
C ILE A 49 -21.10 -28.54 -9.56
N GLU A 50 -20.86 -27.24 -9.45
CA GLU A 50 -21.62 -26.21 -10.13
C GLU A 50 -20.90 -25.85 -11.44
N ALA A 51 -21.54 -26.17 -12.57
CA ALA A 51 -21.13 -25.69 -13.88
C ALA A 51 -21.60 -24.24 -14.08
N ASN A 52 -20.72 -23.40 -14.62
CA ASN A 52 -20.99 -21.98 -14.87
C ASN A 52 -21.43 -21.15 -13.65
N PRO A 53 -20.72 -21.24 -12.50
CA PRO A 53 -21.11 -20.54 -11.28
C PRO A 53 -21.11 -19.02 -11.51
N GLU A 54 -22.04 -18.34 -10.85
CA GLU A 54 -22.09 -16.88 -10.83
C GLU A 54 -20.90 -16.33 -10.03
N ARG A 55 -20.19 -15.36 -10.62
CA ARG A 55 -19.06 -14.67 -10.00
C ARG A 55 -19.19 -13.17 -10.18
N GLU A 56 -18.43 -12.43 -9.38
CA GLU A 56 -18.43 -10.97 -9.41
C GLU A 56 -17.02 -10.38 -9.65
N ILE A 57 -16.99 -9.28 -10.39
CA ILE A 57 -15.85 -8.36 -10.48
C ILE A 57 -16.27 -7.04 -9.85
N LEU A 58 -15.43 -6.50 -8.97
CA LEU A 58 -15.71 -5.23 -8.29
C LEU A 58 -15.15 -4.06 -9.11
N LEU A 59 -15.97 -3.02 -9.32
CA LEU A 59 -15.54 -1.75 -9.90
C LEU A 59 -15.74 -0.64 -8.86
N ASN A 60 -14.62 -0.05 -8.44
CA ASN A 60 -14.62 1.11 -7.54
C ASN A 60 -14.28 2.35 -8.36
N ILE A 61 -15.08 3.40 -8.23
CA ILE A 61 -14.93 4.66 -8.95
C ILE A 61 -14.84 5.78 -7.93
N LEU A 62 -13.79 6.59 -8.01
CA LEU A 62 -13.70 7.89 -7.35
C LEU A 62 -13.98 8.96 -8.41
N PHE A 63 -14.96 9.83 -8.17
CA PHE A 63 -15.32 10.94 -9.04
C PHE A 63 -14.50 12.17 -8.66
N ALA A 64 -13.25 12.20 -9.12
CA ALA A 64 -12.30 13.28 -8.91
C ALA A 64 -11.47 13.52 -10.19
N GLU A 65 -10.75 14.64 -10.23
CA GLU A 65 -9.68 14.81 -11.21
C GLU A 65 -8.59 13.76 -10.95
N ASN A 66 -7.92 13.31 -12.01
CA ASN A 66 -6.85 12.33 -11.86
C ASN A 66 -5.67 12.98 -11.13
N PRO A 67 -5.30 12.50 -9.92
CA PRO A 67 -4.29 13.16 -9.11
C PRO A 67 -2.86 12.77 -9.53
N TYR A 68 -2.70 11.78 -10.42
CA TYR A 68 -1.41 11.22 -10.76
C TYR A 68 -0.65 12.13 -11.74
N PRO A 69 0.58 12.56 -11.40
CA PRO A 69 1.34 13.49 -12.23
C PRO A 69 1.80 12.91 -13.56
N VAL A 70 1.94 11.58 -13.65
CA VAL A 70 2.36 10.88 -14.88
C VAL A 70 1.44 9.69 -15.12
N LEU A 71 0.93 9.63 -16.36
CA LEU A 71 0.13 8.53 -16.87
C LEU A 71 0.88 7.84 -18.01
N LEU A 72 0.78 6.53 -18.05
CA LEU A 72 1.32 5.65 -19.07
C LEU A 72 0.16 5.03 -19.85
N GLU A 73 0.32 4.94 -21.17
CA GLU A 73 -0.56 4.14 -22.02
C GLU A 73 0.07 2.77 -22.20
N ILE A 74 -0.54 1.73 -21.64
CA ILE A 74 -0.07 0.35 -21.75
C ILE A 74 -1.11 -0.52 -22.46
N PRO A 75 -0.68 -1.49 -23.28
CA PRO A 75 -1.60 -2.50 -23.81
C PRO A 75 -2.02 -3.44 -22.67
N VAL A 76 -3.30 -3.81 -22.63
CA VAL A 76 -3.76 -4.97 -21.86
C VAL A 76 -3.31 -6.21 -22.62
N ASP A 77 -2.04 -6.59 -22.44
CA ASP A 77 -1.45 -7.76 -23.08
C ASP A 77 -0.72 -8.60 -22.03
N THR A 78 -1.21 -9.82 -21.81
CA THR A 78 -0.73 -10.69 -20.73
C THR A 78 -0.75 -12.14 -21.18
N GLU A 79 0.10 -12.97 -20.59
CA GLU A 79 0.15 -14.43 -20.85
C GLU A 79 -1.18 -15.15 -20.51
N TRP A 80 -2.04 -14.52 -19.72
CA TRP A 80 -3.30 -15.09 -19.23
C TRP A 80 -4.48 -14.86 -20.19
N ILE A 81 -4.37 -13.93 -21.14
CA ILE A 81 -5.48 -13.49 -21.98
C ILE A 81 -5.08 -13.67 -23.45
N MET A 82 -5.71 -14.64 -24.13
CA MET A 82 -5.62 -14.74 -25.58
C MET A 82 -6.52 -13.71 -26.25
N GLN A 83 -5.94 -12.90 -27.14
CA GLN A 83 -6.64 -11.83 -27.85
C GLN A 83 -6.63 -12.10 -29.36
N LYS A 84 -7.73 -11.77 -30.04
CA LYS A 84 -7.85 -11.92 -31.51
C LYS A 84 -7.47 -10.65 -32.28
N ASN A 85 -7.61 -9.49 -31.65
CA ASN A 85 -7.37 -8.18 -32.24
C ASN A 85 -6.21 -7.48 -31.53
N ASN A 86 -5.85 -6.28 -31.97
CA ASN A 86 -4.89 -5.43 -31.26
C ASN A 86 -5.31 -5.27 -29.79
N PRO A 87 -4.36 -5.33 -28.84
CA PRO A 87 -4.65 -5.13 -27.43
C PRO A 87 -5.35 -3.81 -27.17
N VAL A 88 -6.26 -3.81 -26.19
CA VAL A 88 -6.88 -2.58 -25.71
C VAL A 88 -5.82 -1.77 -24.96
N MET A 89 -5.63 -0.50 -25.35
CA MET A 89 -4.76 0.42 -24.62
C MET A 89 -5.49 0.98 -23.40
N VAL A 90 -4.81 1.07 -22.27
CA VAL A 90 -5.32 1.65 -21.03
C VAL A 90 -4.35 2.67 -20.45
N SER A 91 -4.90 3.75 -19.94
CA SER A 91 -4.16 4.75 -19.16
C SER A 91 -4.04 4.29 -17.71
N ILE A 92 -2.82 4.22 -17.20
CA ILE A 92 -2.53 3.90 -15.79
C ILE A 92 -1.52 4.90 -15.21
N PRO A 93 -1.52 5.15 -13.89
CA PRO A 93 -0.41 5.85 -13.26
C PRO A 93 0.92 5.12 -13.42
N ASP A 94 2.01 5.89 -13.48
CA ASP A 94 3.35 5.32 -13.43
C ASP A 94 3.69 4.77 -12.03
N ILE A 95 4.79 4.02 -11.94
CA ILE A 95 5.16 3.30 -10.72
C ILE A 95 5.44 4.22 -9.54
N ASN A 96 6.04 5.40 -9.80
CA ASN A 96 6.36 6.36 -8.75
C ASN A 96 5.09 7.06 -8.26
N SER A 97 4.14 7.33 -9.16
CA SER A 97 2.82 7.87 -8.79
C SER A 97 2.03 6.90 -7.91
N ILE A 98 2.00 5.60 -8.27
CA ILE A 98 1.36 4.55 -7.46
C ILE A 98 2.03 4.45 -6.09
N LEU A 99 3.36 4.49 -6.02
CA LEU A 99 4.09 4.43 -4.75
C LEU A 99 3.72 5.59 -3.82
N GLY A 100 3.58 6.81 -4.36
CA GLY A 100 3.16 7.99 -3.61
C GLY A 100 1.77 7.81 -3.01
N ASP A 101 0.81 7.37 -3.81
CA ASP A 101 -0.55 7.06 -3.38
C ASP A 101 -0.57 6.00 -2.27
N LYS A 102 0.09 4.86 -2.52
CA LYS A 102 0.16 3.75 -1.56
C LYS A 102 0.73 4.17 -0.21
N LEU A 103 1.72 5.07 -0.21
CA LEU A 103 2.30 5.62 1.01
C LEU A 103 1.29 6.43 1.82
N THR A 104 0.37 7.18 1.18
CA THR A 104 -0.73 7.87 1.88
C THR A 104 -1.70 6.88 2.57
N ALA A 105 -1.87 5.68 2.00
CA ALA A 105 -2.81 4.68 2.50
C ALA A 105 -2.23 3.82 3.65
N PHE A 106 -0.93 3.90 3.93
CA PHE A 106 -0.29 3.08 4.98
C PHE A 106 -0.40 3.68 6.39
N ALA A 107 -0.64 4.99 6.53
CA ALA A 107 -0.60 5.72 7.81
C ALA A 107 -1.88 5.52 8.67
N PRO A 108 -1.95 4.55 9.60
CA PRO A 108 -3.20 4.08 10.19
C PRO A 108 -3.83 5.03 11.22
N ASN A 109 -3.06 5.92 11.84
CA ASN A 109 -3.62 6.92 12.76
C ASN A 109 -4.15 8.17 12.01
N THR A 110 -3.88 8.29 10.70
CA THR A 110 -4.21 9.46 9.86
C THR A 110 -5.00 9.07 8.61
N THR A 111 -4.42 8.98 7.43
CA THR A 111 -5.15 8.74 6.16
C THR A 111 -5.32 7.27 5.81
N GLY A 112 -4.51 6.38 6.37
CA GLY A 112 -4.55 4.95 6.10
C GLY A 112 -5.73 4.20 6.73
N ILE A 113 -5.72 2.88 6.50
CA ILE A 113 -6.66 1.96 7.14
C ILE A 113 -6.44 2.03 8.66
N PRO A 114 -7.46 2.40 9.45
CA PRO A 114 -7.27 2.62 10.87
C PRO A 114 -7.02 1.32 11.62
N TYR A 115 -6.36 1.43 12.77
CA TYR A 115 -6.31 0.34 13.72
C TYR A 115 -7.71 0.02 14.26
N PHE A 116 -7.89 -1.23 14.70
CA PHE A 116 -9.03 -1.75 15.44
C PHE A 116 -10.38 -1.68 14.69
N VAL A 117 -10.35 -1.85 13.36
CA VAL A 117 -11.55 -1.93 12.51
C VAL A 117 -11.68 -3.25 11.73
N ASP A 118 -11.00 -4.30 12.20
CA ASP A 118 -10.99 -5.64 11.59
C ASP A 118 -10.51 -5.65 10.12
N GLN A 119 -9.55 -4.77 9.80
CA GLN A 119 -8.93 -4.62 8.47
C GLN A 119 -7.40 -4.68 8.51
N GLU A 120 -6.85 -5.44 9.45
CA GLU A 120 -5.41 -5.51 9.69
C GLU A 120 -4.64 -5.92 8.44
N LYS A 121 -5.16 -6.92 7.72
CA LYS A 121 -4.62 -7.37 6.43
C LYS A 121 -4.51 -6.25 5.40
N GLU A 122 -5.43 -5.30 5.39
CA GLU A 122 -5.42 -4.21 4.42
C GLU A 122 -4.30 -3.19 4.70
N ILE A 123 -3.89 -3.01 5.96
CA ILE A 123 -2.68 -2.25 6.33
C ILE A 123 -1.44 -2.95 5.75
N LEU A 124 -1.33 -4.28 5.93
CA LEU A 124 -0.16 -5.04 5.47
C LEU A 124 -0.09 -5.14 3.94
N LYS A 125 -1.24 -5.13 3.24
CA LYS A 125 -1.26 -5.01 1.78
C LYS A 125 -0.62 -3.71 1.31
N GLN A 126 -0.94 -2.56 1.93
CA GLN A 126 -0.28 -1.29 1.58
C GLN A 126 1.22 -1.37 1.81
N LEU A 127 1.63 -1.93 2.96
CA LEU A 127 3.04 -2.07 3.31
C LEU A 127 3.81 -2.98 2.32
N PHE A 128 3.19 -4.09 1.90
CA PHE A 128 3.75 -4.99 0.89
C PHE A 128 3.89 -4.29 -0.46
N ASP A 129 2.85 -3.59 -0.91
CA ASP A 129 2.87 -2.84 -2.17
C ASP A 129 3.98 -1.78 -2.16
N ILE A 130 4.10 -1.01 -1.08
CA ILE A 130 5.16 0.01 -0.90
C ILE A 130 6.55 -0.61 -1.04
N ALA A 131 6.79 -1.77 -0.42
CA ALA A 131 8.11 -2.41 -0.48
C ALA A 131 8.48 -2.85 -1.90
N ASN A 132 7.55 -3.46 -2.62
CA ASN A 132 7.79 -3.91 -3.99
C ASN A 132 7.96 -2.72 -4.95
N LEU A 133 7.11 -1.70 -4.80
CA LEU A 133 7.18 -0.48 -5.62
C LEU A 133 8.45 0.32 -5.34
N PHE A 134 8.92 0.36 -4.09
CA PHE A 134 10.22 0.98 -3.74
C PHE A 134 11.37 0.33 -4.52
N ASP A 135 11.38 -0.99 -4.66
CA ASP A 135 12.45 -1.69 -5.38
C ASP A 135 12.43 -1.39 -6.87
N LEU A 136 11.28 -1.00 -7.42
CA LEU A 136 11.10 -0.64 -8.83
C LEU A 136 11.10 0.87 -9.10
N MET A 137 11.08 1.70 -8.06
CA MET A 137 11.05 3.16 -8.21
C MET A 137 12.29 3.66 -8.95
N ASN A 138 12.09 4.69 -9.78
CA ASN A 138 13.13 5.28 -10.61
C ASN A 138 13.10 6.82 -10.63
N ASP A 139 12.05 7.46 -10.09
CA ASP A 139 11.92 8.91 -10.04
C ASP A 139 11.29 9.37 -8.72
N MET A 140 12.16 9.88 -7.84
CA MET A 140 11.77 10.44 -6.54
C MET A 140 10.93 11.73 -6.68
N SER A 141 11.12 12.50 -7.75
CA SER A 141 10.38 13.75 -7.95
C SER A 141 8.91 13.48 -8.24
N ILE A 142 8.62 12.47 -9.06
CA ILE A 142 7.25 12.01 -9.37
C ILE A 142 6.60 11.44 -8.11
N LEU A 143 7.33 10.63 -7.33
CA LEU A 143 6.87 10.14 -6.04
C LEU A 143 6.41 11.28 -5.12
N LYS A 144 7.28 12.27 -4.88
CA LYS A 144 6.98 13.41 -4.01
C LYS A 144 5.77 14.19 -4.51
N LYS A 145 5.72 14.47 -5.82
CA LYS A 145 4.60 15.20 -6.43
C LYS A 145 3.29 14.44 -6.27
N SER A 146 3.26 13.14 -6.56
CA SER A 146 2.07 12.30 -6.39
C SER A 146 1.58 12.30 -4.93
N TYR A 147 2.48 12.07 -3.97
CA TYR A 147 2.12 12.08 -2.54
C TYR A 147 1.53 13.43 -2.10
N LEU A 148 2.17 14.54 -2.49
CA LEU A 148 1.73 15.90 -2.14
C LEU A 148 0.42 16.31 -2.82
N GLN A 149 0.07 15.70 -3.96
CA GLN A 149 -1.22 15.90 -4.63
C GLN A 149 -2.35 15.09 -3.97
N ILE A 150 -2.06 13.86 -3.54
CA ILE A 150 -3.07 12.91 -3.04
C ILE A 150 -3.36 13.10 -1.55
N ALA A 151 -2.32 13.32 -0.72
CA ALA A 151 -2.48 13.40 0.73
C ALA A 151 -3.48 14.48 1.19
N PRO A 152 -3.55 15.69 0.60
CA PRO A 152 -4.57 16.68 0.95
C PRO A 152 -6.00 16.19 0.74
N ASP A 153 -6.27 15.51 -0.38
CA ASP A 153 -7.61 14.97 -0.67
C ASP A 153 -7.97 13.86 0.32
N GLU A 154 -7.02 12.97 0.63
CA GLU A 154 -7.20 11.91 1.63
C GLU A 154 -7.46 12.47 3.04
N ILE A 155 -6.87 13.62 3.38
CA ILE A 155 -7.16 14.35 4.63
C ILE A 155 -8.60 14.89 4.62
N VAL A 156 -9.01 15.55 3.53
CA VAL A 156 -10.36 16.10 3.37
C VAL A 156 -11.42 14.99 3.47
N TYR A 157 -11.10 13.79 3.00
CA TYR A 157 -11.98 12.62 3.07
C TYR A 157 -12.18 12.05 4.49
N ARG A 158 -11.43 12.52 5.50
CA ARG A 158 -11.47 12.03 6.89
C ARG A 158 -11.59 13.16 7.93
N PRO A 159 -12.63 14.01 7.84
CA PRO A 159 -12.79 15.14 8.76
C PRO A 159 -12.90 14.70 10.23
N GLU A 160 -13.39 13.48 10.49
CA GLU A 160 -13.53 12.90 11.83
C GLU A 160 -12.18 12.66 12.53
N ARG A 161 -11.11 12.48 11.75
CA ARG A 161 -9.77 12.20 12.29
C ARG A 161 -8.98 13.45 12.66
N LYS A 162 -9.49 14.64 12.33
CA LYS A 162 -8.89 15.93 12.67
C LYS A 162 -7.40 16.00 12.29
N ILE A 163 -7.08 15.52 11.08
CA ILE A 163 -5.71 15.53 10.56
C ILE A 163 -5.36 16.97 10.20
N GLU A 164 -4.32 17.51 10.83
CA GLU A 164 -3.97 18.92 10.74
C GLU A 164 -3.10 19.23 9.52
N SER A 165 -2.32 18.25 9.04
CA SER A 165 -1.36 18.48 7.96
C SER A 165 -0.89 17.20 7.28
N VAL A 166 -0.35 17.35 6.06
CA VAL A 166 0.38 16.28 5.35
C VAL A 166 1.59 15.81 6.16
N THR A 167 2.24 16.72 6.89
CA THR A 167 3.34 16.40 7.82
C THR A 167 2.93 15.38 8.88
N GLN A 168 1.72 15.50 9.43
CA GLN A 168 1.19 14.54 10.41
C GLN A 168 1.03 13.14 9.79
N VAL A 169 0.62 13.04 8.52
CA VAL A 169 0.48 11.76 7.80
C VAL A 169 1.84 11.08 7.60
N LEU A 170 2.85 11.86 7.23
CA LEU A 170 4.23 11.36 7.09
C LEU A 170 4.81 10.91 8.43
N GLN A 171 4.54 11.65 9.50
CA GLN A 171 4.94 11.28 10.87
C GLN A 171 4.28 9.98 11.30
N ASP A 172 2.98 9.82 11.08
CA ASP A 172 2.25 8.59 11.38
C ASP A 172 2.83 7.37 10.62
N THR A 173 3.22 7.56 9.36
CA THR A 173 3.94 6.52 8.59
C THR A 173 5.24 6.11 9.28
N ILE A 174 6.06 7.08 9.71
CA ILE A 174 7.34 6.83 10.38
C ILE A 174 7.13 6.17 11.74
N GLU A 175 6.15 6.63 12.52
CA GLU A 175 5.82 6.11 13.85
C GLU A 175 5.29 4.66 13.76
N THR A 176 4.42 4.40 12.81
CA THR A 176 3.91 3.05 12.52
C THR A 176 5.02 2.11 12.08
N ALA A 177 5.94 2.58 11.24
CA ALA A 177 7.12 1.80 10.89
C ALA A 177 8.04 1.54 12.10
N LEU A 178 8.22 2.54 12.96
CA LEU A 178 9.04 2.42 14.17
C LEU A 178 8.44 1.42 15.16
N LEU A 179 7.11 1.38 15.28
CA LEU A 179 6.38 0.38 16.07
C LEU A 179 6.76 -1.05 15.62
N ILE A 180 6.76 -1.30 14.31
CA ILE A 180 7.14 -2.60 13.71
C ILE A 180 8.61 -2.92 14.00
N ALA A 181 9.50 -1.93 13.90
CA ALA A 181 10.92 -2.09 14.20
C ALA A 181 11.18 -2.40 15.70
N LYS A 182 10.37 -1.84 16.61
CA LYS A 182 10.48 -1.98 18.07
C LYS A 182 9.90 -3.28 18.62
N LYS A 183 9.24 -4.14 17.83
CA LYS A 183 8.41 -5.31 18.19
C LYS A 183 8.61 -6.04 19.54
N ASP A 184 9.84 -6.12 20.08
CA ASP A 184 10.19 -6.84 21.31
C ASP A 184 10.49 -5.94 22.53
N ILE A 185 10.38 -4.61 22.40
CA ILE A 185 10.69 -3.64 23.46
C ILE A 185 9.60 -2.58 23.66
N LEU A 186 8.40 -2.83 23.11
CA LEU A 186 7.24 -1.97 23.32
C LEU A 186 6.84 -1.99 24.79
N LYS A 187 6.57 -0.80 25.35
CA LYS A 187 6.29 -0.61 26.78
C LYS A 187 4.85 -0.18 27.05
N SER A 188 4.23 0.56 26.14
CA SER A 188 2.86 1.03 26.32
C SER A 188 1.86 -0.08 25.95
N GLU A 189 0.74 -0.14 26.66
CA GLU A 189 -0.33 -1.09 26.37
C GLU A 189 -0.95 -0.83 24.98
N GLU A 190 -1.05 0.45 24.58
CA GLU A 190 -1.55 0.84 23.27
C GLU A 190 -0.64 0.35 22.13
N ASP A 191 0.67 0.55 22.24
CA ASP A 191 1.63 0.06 21.24
C ASP A 191 1.59 -1.47 21.13
N LEU A 192 1.45 -2.16 22.27
CA LEU A 192 1.32 -3.62 22.27
C LEU A 192 0.05 -4.10 21.55
N LYS A 193 -1.08 -3.38 21.70
CA LYS A 193 -2.32 -3.66 20.98
C LYS A 193 -2.16 -3.40 19.47
N LYS A 194 -1.66 -2.22 19.09
CA LYS A 194 -1.37 -1.87 17.69
C LYS A 194 -0.44 -2.87 17.03
N PHE A 195 0.62 -3.29 17.73
CA PHE A 195 1.56 -4.28 17.19
C PHE A 195 0.96 -5.70 17.12
N THR A 196 0.06 -6.05 18.03
CA THR A 196 -0.70 -7.31 17.96
C THR A 196 -1.57 -7.34 16.71
N GLU A 197 -2.21 -6.23 16.40
CA GLU A 197 -3.00 -6.04 15.19
C GLU A 197 -2.13 -6.21 13.92
N ILE A 198 -0.96 -5.57 13.87
CA ILE A 198 0.00 -5.77 12.77
C ILE A 198 0.39 -7.25 12.63
N LYS A 199 0.68 -7.96 13.73
CA LYS A 199 1.00 -9.39 13.68
C LYS A 199 -0.17 -10.23 13.15
N MET A 200 -1.41 -9.90 13.53
CA MET A 200 -2.61 -10.54 12.99
C MET A 200 -2.73 -10.33 11.49
N GLY A 201 -2.56 -9.08 11.03
CA GLY A 201 -2.61 -8.76 9.61
C GLY A 201 -1.52 -9.44 8.78
N ILE A 202 -0.30 -9.60 9.30
CA ILE A 202 0.77 -10.40 8.65
C ILE A 202 0.31 -11.85 8.43
N ASN A 203 -0.29 -12.46 9.47
CA ASN A 203 -0.77 -13.84 9.37
C ASN A 203 -1.94 -13.99 8.39
N GLN A 204 -2.89 -13.05 8.40
CA GLN A 204 -4.01 -13.04 7.46
C GLN A 204 -3.56 -12.80 6.00
N PHE A 205 -2.54 -11.96 5.80
CA PHE A 205 -2.04 -11.59 4.47
C PHE A 205 -1.17 -12.68 3.83
N ARG A 206 -0.53 -13.55 4.62
CA ARG A 206 0.41 -14.58 4.14
C ARG A 206 -0.10 -15.39 2.94
N HIS A 207 -1.38 -15.75 2.92
CA HIS A 207 -1.98 -16.57 1.85
C HIS A 207 -2.22 -15.82 0.53
N PHE A 208 -2.08 -14.50 0.53
CA PHE A 208 -2.23 -13.64 -0.66
C PHE A 208 -0.91 -13.38 -1.38
N VAL A 209 0.23 -13.78 -0.79
CA VAL A 209 1.55 -13.60 -1.37
C VAL A 209 1.80 -14.72 -2.38
N PHE A 210 1.88 -14.36 -3.67
CA PHE A 210 2.06 -15.34 -4.75
C PHE A 210 3.49 -15.88 -4.84
N VAL A 211 4.50 -15.01 -4.68
CA VAL A 211 5.92 -15.38 -4.73
C VAL A 211 6.60 -15.01 -3.42
N GLY A 212 7.35 -15.96 -2.86
CA GLY A 212 8.12 -15.76 -1.64
C GLY A 212 7.24 -15.85 -0.39
N LYS A 213 7.54 -14.98 0.58
CA LYS A 213 6.83 -14.90 1.86
C LYS A 213 6.75 -13.47 2.34
N PHE A 214 5.81 -13.19 3.22
CA PHE A 214 5.74 -11.92 3.94
C PHE A 214 5.46 -12.19 5.41
N GLU A 215 6.54 -12.30 6.19
CA GLU A 215 6.50 -12.51 7.63
C GLU A 215 7.04 -11.27 8.35
N ILE A 216 7.32 -11.39 9.65
CA ILE A 216 7.79 -10.25 10.45
C ILE A 216 9.10 -9.63 9.94
N LEU A 217 10.01 -10.43 9.36
CA LEU A 217 11.28 -9.91 8.85
C LEU A 217 11.06 -9.08 7.59
N GLU A 218 10.24 -9.55 6.67
CA GLU A 218 9.88 -8.81 5.45
C GLU A 218 9.07 -7.55 5.81
N ALA A 219 8.17 -7.63 6.79
CA ALA A 219 7.46 -6.46 7.30
C ALA A 219 8.40 -5.41 7.93
N GLN A 220 9.48 -5.83 8.61
CA GLN A 220 10.49 -4.92 9.13
C GLN A 220 11.29 -4.21 8.02
N VAL A 221 11.61 -4.91 6.92
CA VAL A 221 12.24 -4.29 5.74
C VAL A 221 11.28 -3.33 5.05
N ALA A 222 10.04 -3.77 4.80
CA ALA A 222 9.01 -2.99 4.14
C ALA A 222 8.71 -1.70 4.90
N SER A 223 8.58 -1.78 6.23
CA SER A 223 8.36 -0.60 7.08
C SER A 223 9.57 0.32 7.14
N ALA A 224 10.80 -0.20 7.12
CA ALA A 224 11.99 0.64 7.02
C ALA A 224 12.02 1.42 5.69
N LYS A 225 11.64 0.78 4.56
CA LYS A 225 11.48 1.45 3.26
C LYS A 225 10.39 2.53 3.31
N ALA A 226 9.23 2.23 3.89
CA ALA A 226 8.14 3.21 4.06
C ALA A 226 8.56 4.42 4.91
N ALA A 227 9.26 4.19 6.03
CA ALA A 227 9.79 5.27 6.87
C ALA A 227 10.80 6.14 6.11
N PHE A 228 11.66 5.53 5.30
CA PHE A 228 12.65 6.25 4.50
C PHE A 228 11.99 7.13 3.42
N LEU A 229 10.98 6.60 2.71
CA LEU A 229 10.19 7.39 1.76
C LEU A 229 9.47 8.56 2.44
N ALA A 230 8.87 8.32 3.61
CA ALA A 230 8.21 9.37 4.36
C ALA A 230 9.20 10.46 4.82
N ALA A 231 10.39 10.09 5.29
CA ALA A 231 11.44 11.04 5.65
C ALA A 231 11.96 11.84 4.45
N ILE A 232 12.10 11.20 3.28
CA ILE A 232 12.46 11.87 2.02
C ILE A 232 11.45 12.99 1.70
N ILE A 233 10.15 12.68 1.74
CA ILE A 233 9.10 13.66 1.43
C ILE A 233 9.05 14.75 2.50
N LEU A 234 9.10 14.36 3.78
CA LEU A 234 9.01 15.26 4.93
C LEU A 234 10.13 16.30 4.94
N LYS A 235 11.34 15.91 4.52
CA LYS A 235 12.53 16.78 4.49
C LYS A 235 12.80 17.38 3.12
N ASP A 236 11.90 17.17 2.15
CA ASP A 236 12.08 17.51 0.74
C ASP A 236 13.48 17.14 0.22
N PHE A 237 13.92 15.92 0.51
CA PHE A 237 15.24 15.45 0.09
C PHE A 237 15.33 15.42 -1.45
N ASN A 238 16.43 15.94 -1.99
CA ASN A 238 16.68 16.08 -3.43
C ASN A 238 17.95 15.36 -3.90
N GLY A 239 18.58 14.55 -3.03
CA GLY A 239 19.75 13.76 -3.38
C GLY A 239 19.42 12.42 -4.05
N GLU A 240 20.45 11.63 -4.31
CA GLU A 240 20.30 10.30 -4.90
C GLU A 240 19.82 9.26 -3.88
N ILE A 241 18.89 8.39 -4.30
CA ILE A 241 18.47 7.22 -3.53
C ILE A 241 19.42 6.07 -3.82
N ILE A 242 20.38 5.85 -2.92
CA ILE A 242 21.25 4.66 -2.97
C ILE A 242 20.51 3.50 -2.30
N LYS A 243 20.10 2.50 -3.09
CA LYS A 243 19.47 1.26 -2.59
C LYS A 243 20.49 0.40 -1.83
N PHE A 244 19.99 -0.36 -0.85
CA PHE A 244 20.83 -1.28 -0.08
C PHE A 244 21.53 -2.30 -0.99
N ASN A 245 22.79 -2.59 -0.66
CA ASN A 245 23.56 -3.66 -1.25
C ASN A 245 24.34 -4.37 -0.14
N GLU A 246 24.40 -5.69 -0.18
CA GLU A 246 25.13 -6.52 0.80
C GLU A 246 26.63 -6.23 0.86
N SER A 247 27.20 -5.59 -0.17
CA SER A 247 28.60 -5.15 -0.19
C SER A 247 28.86 -3.91 0.67
N ILE A 248 27.82 -3.19 1.09
CA ILE A 248 27.98 -2.01 1.95
C ILE A 248 28.39 -2.50 3.36
N PRO A 249 29.52 -2.04 3.91
CA PRO A 249 29.94 -2.46 5.25
C PRO A 249 28.92 -2.06 6.33
N LEU A 250 28.58 -2.99 7.23
CA LEU A 250 27.65 -2.74 8.35
C LEU A 250 28.05 -1.52 9.19
N SER A 251 29.36 -1.28 9.36
CA SER A 251 29.90 -0.11 10.08
C SER A 251 29.39 1.23 9.54
N ASP A 252 29.10 1.30 8.24
CA ASP A 252 28.80 2.54 7.54
C ASP A 252 27.36 3.00 7.78
N TYR A 253 26.50 2.10 8.26
CA TYR A 253 25.09 2.36 8.53
C TYR A 253 24.65 1.94 9.94
N LEU A 254 25.59 1.85 10.90
CA LEU A 254 25.24 1.81 12.31
C LEU A 254 24.65 3.17 12.75
N ILE A 255 23.57 3.13 13.51
CA ILE A 255 22.90 4.31 14.04
C ILE A 255 23.62 4.78 15.31
N THR A 256 24.13 6.00 15.29
CA THR A 256 24.82 6.63 16.43
C THR A 256 23.90 7.49 17.29
N ASN A 257 22.77 7.96 16.74
CA ASN A 257 21.79 8.75 17.47
C ASN A 257 21.30 7.98 18.72
N PRO A 258 21.46 8.54 19.95
CA PRO A 258 21.11 7.86 21.20
C PRO A 258 19.65 7.40 21.30
N ASP A 259 18.72 8.14 20.70
CA ASP A 259 17.28 7.83 20.76
C ASP A 259 16.92 6.63 19.89
N TYR A 260 17.76 6.30 18.90
CA TYR A 260 17.49 5.28 17.89
C TYR A 260 18.53 4.16 17.82
N ASN A 261 19.68 4.27 18.52
CA ASN A 261 20.77 3.29 18.45
C ASN A 261 20.36 1.86 18.87
N PHE A 262 19.26 1.72 19.61
CA PHE A 262 18.69 0.42 19.98
C PHE A 262 18.32 -0.42 18.74
N LEU A 263 18.02 0.23 17.61
CA LEU A 263 17.72 -0.41 16.33
C LEU A 263 18.91 -1.23 15.80
N ASN A 264 20.15 -0.85 16.11
CA ASN A 264 21.34 -1.62 15.72
C ASN A 264 21.26 -3.07 16.20
N LYS A 265 20.83 -3.29 17.45
CA LYS A 265 20.69 -4.64 18.02
C LYS A 265 19.54 -5.42 17.38
N ARG A 266 18.50 -4.73 16.91
CA ARG A 266 17.24 -5.33 16.44
C ARG A 266 17.24 -5.65 14.95
N LEU A 267 17.89 -4.81 14.15
CA LEU A 267 17.74 -4.84 12.69
C LEU A 267 19.01 -5.25 11.95
N LYS A 268 20.19 -5.27 12.59
CA LYS A 268 21.46 -5.60 11.90
C LYS A 268 21.50 -6.98 11.24
N PHE A 269 20.65 -7.90 11.67
CA PHE A 269 20.54 -9.26 11.10
C PHE A 269 19.25 -9.47 10.30
N VAL A 270 18.36 -8.48 10.24
CA VAL A 270 17.12 -8.54 9.46
C VAL A 270 17.48 -8.30 8.00
N ALA A 271 17.23 -9.30 7.14
CA ALA A 271 17.58 -9.26 5.72
C ALA A 271 19.02 -8.77 5.48
N LYS A 272 19.99 -9.37 6.19
CA LYS A 272 21.42 -9.03 6.12
C LYS A 272 21.74 -7.55 6.41
N GLY A 273 20.86 -6.86 7.13
CA GLY A 273 21.04 -5.47 7.55
C GLY A 273 20.27 -4.45 6.71
N GLU A 274 19.50 -4.86 5.70
CA GLU A 274 18.72 -3.97 4.84
C GLU A 274 17.77 -3.06 5.64
N ALA A 275 17.04 -3.64 6.60
CA ALA A 275 16.14 -2.86 7.44
C ALA A 275 16.89 -1.80 8.26
N LEU A 276 18.08 -2.15 8.77
CA LEU A 276 18.90 -1.20 9.53
C LEU A 276 19.45 -0.09 8.63
N TYR A 277 19.86 -0.44 7.40
CA TYR A 277 20.36 0.52 6.42
C TYR A 277 19.32 1.62 6.14
N TYR A 278 18.07 1.25 5.83
CA TYR A 278 17.04 2.25 5.57
C TYR A 278 16.68 3.06 6.82
N TRP A 279 16.66 2.46 8.02
CA TRP A 279 16.51 3.24 9.25
C TRP A 279 17.65 4.22 9.49
N ASN A 280 18.90 3.85 9.21
CA ASN A 280 20.03 4.78 9.28
C ASN A 280 19.82 5.98 8.35
N LYS A 281 19.41 5.74 7.09
CA LYS A 281 19.10 6.82 6.14
C LYS A 281 17.94 7.69 6.63
N THR A 282 16.86 7.09 7.13
CA THR A 282 15.72 7.80 7.73
C THR A 282 16.18 8.71 8.87
N ILE A 283 16.93 8.19 9.85
CA ILE A 283 17.36 8.98 11.01
C ILE A 283 18.28 10.11 10.59
N ASN A 284 19.24 9.87 9.68
CA ASN A 284 20.11 10.93 9.18
C ASN A 284 19.32 12.06 8.52
N LEU A 285 18.27 11.75 7.75
CA LEU A 285 17.38 12.79 7.18
C LEU A 285 16.60 13.54 8.26
N LEU A 286 16.14 12.85 9.31
CA LEU A 286 15.32 13.47 10.36
C LEU A 286 16.12 14.37 11.31
N THR A 287 17.39 14.06 11.53
CA THR A 287 18.27 14.77 12.47
C THR A 287 19.06 15.92 11.86
N VAL A 288 19.03 16.07 10.54
CA VAL A 288 19.51 17.25 9.81
C VAL A 288 18.42 18.31 9.81
#